data_AF-A0A3N5GMA7-F1
#
_entry.id   AF-A0A3N5GMA7-F1
#
_cell.length_a   1.000
_cell.length_b   1.000
_cell.length_c   1.000
_cell.angle_alpha   90.00
_cell.angle_beta   90.00
_cell.angle_gamma   90.00
#
_symmetry.space_group_name_H-M   'P 1'
#
loop_
_entity.id
_entity.type
_entity.pdbx_description
1 polymer ?
#
loop_
_entity_poly.entity_id
_entity_poly.type
_entity_poly.pdbx_seq_one_letter_code
_entity_poly.pdbx_strand_id
1 'polypeptide(L)'
;MLMRHVGRLFGTRAFDYYLGGIVISWLAFLLAMAVLHRLALLDVSQQDADRAVLYAAIFPFAFFYGVVYTESLFLLLAITAFYGFRTKRWLLGALAGALVGATRPNGVLIWPALAFIVWQTVREDRSSRWRAAVALFVVPAGFMAYGWYNYLLTGSWLEWYAALQRWGYEPGSNSFTAYVEFGRALATRPFEYLVADRNAPYDLLNAGAAALAVTAIPFVWRRLGAAYALFMGINLYVPLSTGQFEGLGRYSAVLFPMFIWLSTLHWPILQHTLVAGFAMLYVLCLALFVNIHPIF
;
A
#
# COMPACT_ATOMS: atom_id res chain seq x y z
N MET A 1 9.16 -13.10 11.32
CA MET A 1 8.75 -13.56 12.67
C MET A 1 7.39 -14.25 12.68
N LEU A 2 6.30 -13.63 12.23
CA LEU A 2 4.95 -14.22 12.22
C LEU A 2 4.88 -15.61 11.56
N MET A 3 5.44 -15.75 10.35
CA MET A 3 5.49 -17.05 9.65
C MET A 3 6.18 -18.14 10.46
N ARG A 4 7.22 -17.80 11.25
CA ARG A 4 7.91 -18.76 12.12
C ARG A 4 6.99 -19.31 13.20
N HIS A 5 6.15 -18.46 13.80
CA HIS A 5 5.24 -18.87 14.86
C HIS A 5 4.01 -19.60 14.32
N VAL A 6 3.39 -19.08 13.26
CA VAL A 6 2.20 -19.70 12.65
C VAL A 6 2.58 -21.00 11.93
N GLY A 7 3.70 -21.03 11.20
CA GLY A 7 4.18 -22.23 10.51
C GLY A 7 4.46 -23.40 11.45
N ARG A 8 4.95 -23.12 12.67
CA ARG A 8 5.16 -24.13 13.72
C ARG A 8 3.89 -24.84 14.16
N LEU A 9 2.71 -24.26 13.93
CA LEU A 9 1.42 -24.92 14.19
C LEU A 9 1.14 -26.04 13.18
N PHE A 10 1.70 -25.95 11.98
CA PHE A 10 1.55 -26.94 10.90
C PHE A 10 2.69 -27.96 10.87
N GLY A 11 3.89 -27.56 11.32
CA GLY A 11 5.05 -28.44 11.43
C GLY A 11 6.38 -27.68 11.42
N THR A 12 7.47 -28.38 11.13
CA THR A 12 8.83 -27.81 11.13
C THR A 12 9.49 -27.81 9.75
N ARG A 13 8.80 -28.28 8.71
CA ARG A 13 9.32 -28.32 7.33
C ARG A 13 9.22 -26.94 6.69
N ALA A 14 10.05 -26.67 5.69
CA ALA A 14 10.03 -25.41 4.95
C ALA A 14 8.63 -25.07 4.37
N PHE A 15 7.92 -26.10 3.89
CA PHE A 15 6.55 -25.98 3.38
C PHE A 15 5.55 -25.51 4.44
N ASP A 16 5.71 -25.90 5.69
CA ASP A 16 4.79 -25.54 6.78
C ASP A 16 4.86 -24.03 7.10
N TYR A 17 6.06 -23.45 7.02
CA TYR A 17 6.24 -22.00 7.15
C TYR A 17 5.63 -21.22 5.98
N TYR A 18 5.69 -21.77 4.76
CA TYR A 18 5.05 -21.19 3.59
C TYR A 18 3.52 -21.21 3.72
N LEU A 19 2.94 -22.34 4.15
CA LEU A 19 1.52 -22.45 4.44
C LEU A 19 1.07 -21.47 5.53
N GLY A 20 1.86 -21.34 6.61
CA GLY A 20 1.62 -20.33 7.63
C GLY A 20 1.61 -18.90 7.06
N GLY A 21 2.48 -18.61 6.09
CA GLY A 21 2.48 -17.36 5.35
C GLY A 21 1.21 -17.12 4.54
N ILE A 22 0.70 -18.14 3.83
CA ILE A 22 -0.57 -18.06 3.09
C ILE A 22 -1.72 -17.73 4.04
N VAL A 23 -1.81 -18.46 5.16
CA VAL A 23 -2.85 -18.26 6.18
C VAL A 23 -2.80 -16.83 6.73
N ILE A 24 -1.61 -16.32 7.04
CA ILE A 24 -1.43 -14.93 7.49
C ILE A 24 -1.92 -13.96 6.42
N SER A 25 -1.48 -14.10 5.17
CA SER A 25 -1.85 -13.21 4.07
C SER A 25 -3.36 -13.19 3.85
N TRP A 26 -4.01 -14.35 3.83
CA TRP A 26 -5.44 -14.47 3.56
C TRP A 26 -6.28 -13.93 4.72
N LEU A 27 -5.95 -14.28 5.95
CA LEU A 27 -6.64 -13.72 7.13
C LEU A 27 -6.45 -12.20 7.21
N ALA A 28 -5.23 -11.72 6.95
CA ALA A 28 -4.96 -10.29 6.94
C ALA A 28 -5.77 -9.58 5.85
N PHE A 29 -5.88 -10.16 4.65
CA PHE A 29 -6.66 -9.60 3.55
C PHE A 29 -8.17 -9.56 3.86
N LEU A 30 -8.74 -10.67 4.36
CA LEU A 30 -10.16 -10.72 4.73
C LEU A 30 -10.50 -9.68 5.81
N LEU A 31 -9.65 -9.57 6.83
CA LEU A 31 -9.80 -8.54 7.86
C LEU A 31 -9.59 -7.13 7.28
N ALA A 32 -8.64 -6.94 6.36
CA ALA A 32 -8.40 -5.65 5.72
C ALA A 32 -9.66 -5.18 4.97
N MET A 33 -10.34 -6.07 4.25
CA MET A 33 -11.60 -5.74 3.56
C MET A 33 -12.72 -5.38 4.54
N ALA A 34 -12.84 -6.12 5.65
CA ALA A 34 -13.84 -5.81 6.68
C ALA A 34 -13.59 -4.44 7.34
N VAL A 35 -12.33 -4.12 7.67
CA VAL A 35 -11.97 -2.82 8.26
C VAL A 35 -12.04 -1.71 7.20
N LEU A 36 -11.72 -1.98 5.93
CA LEU A 36 -11.86 -1.03 4.82
C LEU A 36 -13.31 -0.59 4.68
N HIS A 37 -14.24 -1.54 4.69
CA HIS A 37 -15.67 -1.27 4.67
C HIS A 37 -16.07 -0.33 5.82
N ARG A 38 -15.65 -0.67 7.05
CA ARG A 38 -15.96 0.14 8.25
C ARG A 38 -15.33 1.54 8.21
N LEU A 39 -14.14 1.68 7.64
CA LEU A 39 -13.48 2.96 7.47
C LEU A 39 -14.19 3.80 6.38
N ALA A 40 -14.52 3.19 5.25
CA ALA A 40 -15.20 3.85 4.14
C ALA A 40 -16.56 4.41 4.58
N LEU A 41 -17.32 3.69 5.42
CA LEU A 41 -18.59 4.17 5.97
C LEU A 41 -18.49 5.47 6.80
N LEU A 42 -17.28 5.89 7.21
CA LEU A 42 -17.09 7.18 7.86
C LEU A 42 -17.19 8.36 6.88
N ASP A 43 -16.97 8.11 5.59
CA ASP A 43 -16.80 9.14 4.56
C ASP A 43 -17.81 8.98 3.39
N VAL A 44 -18.37 7.78 3.17
CA VAL A 44 -19.23 7.47 2.01
C VAL A 44 -20.45 6.61 2.38
N SER A 45 -21.39 6.44 1.44
CA SER A 45 -22.59 5.61 1.65
C SER A 45 -22.27 4.11 1.75
N GLN A 46 -23.23 3.32 2.27
CA GLN A 46 -23.11 1.86 2.34
C GLN A 46 -22.77 1.23 0.98
N GLN A 47 -23.48 1.63 -0.08
CA GLN A 47 -23.24 1.11 -1.43
C GLN A 47 -21.84 1.49 -1.96
N ASP A 48 -21.36 2.68 -1.64
CA ASP A 48 -20.01 3.12 -2.01
C ASP A 48 -18.94 2.36 -1.21
N ALA A 49 -19.19 2.05 0.07
CA ALA A 49 -18.28 1.26 0.88
C ALA A 49 -18.16 -0.18 0.35
N ASP A 50 -19.27 -0.82 -0.02
CA ASP A 50 -19.28 -2.15 -0.64
C ASP A 50 -18.49 -2.15 -1.96
N ARG A 51 -18.68 -1.12 -2.79
CA ARG A 51 -17.90 -0.96 -4.03
C ARG A 51 -16.42 -0.70 -3.78
N ALA A 52 -16.05 0.03 -2.74
CA ALA A 52 -14.65 0.28 -2.41
C ALA A 52 -13.92 -1.03 -2.06
N VAL A 53 -14.58 -1.92 -1.31
CA VAL A 53 -14.07 -3.26 -1.01
C VAL A 53 -13.93 -4.08 -2.29
N LEU A 54 -14.95 -4.07 -3.15
CA LEU A 54 -14.90 -4.77 -4.44
C LEU A 54 -13.72 -4.29 -5.28
N TYR A 55 -13.58 -2.98 -5.48
CA TYR A 55 -12.50 -2.39 -6.28
C TYR A 55 -11.12 -2.69 -5.72
N ALA A 56 -10.95 -2.68 -4.40
CA ALA A 56 -9.70 -3.11 -3.78
C ALA A 56 -9.41 -4.59 -4.07
N ALA A 57 -10.42 -5.46 -3.93
CA ALA A 57 -10.26 -6.90 -4.10
C ALA A 57 -9.97 -7.34 -5.54
N ILE A 58 -10.48 -6.61 -6.54
CA ILE A 58 -10.30 -6.93 -7.96
C ILE A 58 -9.25 -6.06 -8.64
N PHE A 59 -8.61 -5.13 -7.93
CA PHE A 59 -7.57 -4.25 -8.50
C PHE A 59 -6.51 -5.06 -9.25
N PRO A 60 -5.92 -4.59 -10.37
CA PRO A 60 -5.02 -5.42 -11.19
C PRO A 60 -3.84 -6.05 -10.44
N PHE A 61 -3.38 -5.43 -9.36
CA PHE A 61 -2.29 -5.91 -8.51
C PHE A 61 -2.78 -6.53 -7.17
N ALA A 62 -4.08 -6.78 -7.02
CA ALA A 62 -4.66 -7.36 -5.81
C ALA A 62 -4.24 -8.81 -5.57
N PHE A 63 -3.69 -9.51 -6.57
CA PHE A 63 -3.18 -10.87 -6.38
C PHE A 63 -2.02 -10.91 -5.37
N PHE A 64 -1.30 -9.79 -5.18
CA PHE A 64 -0.30 -9.66 -4.12
C PHE A 64 -0.87 -9.81 -2.70
N TYR A 65 -2.19 -9.64 -2.53
CA TYR A 65 -2.82 -9.93 -1.24
C TYR A 65 -2.91 -11.43 -0.94
N GLY A 66 -2.94 -12.27 -1.98
CA GLY A 66 -3.07 -13.72 -1.87
C GLY A 66 -1.73 -14.47 -1.77
N VAL A 67 -0.62 -13.80 -2.11
CA VAL A 67 0.73 -14.36 -2.08
C VAL A 67 1.38 -14.14 -0.71
N VAL A 68 2.42 -14.91 -0.37
CA VAL A 68 3.16 -14.85 0.90
C VAL A 68 4.07 -13.61 0.97
N TYR A 69 3.49 -12.43 0.80
CA TYR A 69 4.14 -11.13 0.91
C TYR A 69 3.50 -10.29 2.04
N THR A 70 3.92 -9.03 2.15
CA THR A 70 3.57 -8.13 3.27
C THR A 70 2.33 -7.27 3.01
N GLU A 71 1.81 -7.24 1.79
CA GLU A 71 0.81 -6.29 1.29
C GLU A 71 -0.50 -6.39 2.08
N SER A 72 -1.02 -7.60 2.30
CA SER A 72 -2.24 -7.82 3.07
C SER A 72 -2.12 -7.36 4.52
N LEU A 73 -0.98 -7.68 5.15
CA LEU A 73 -0.73 -7.31 6.53
C LEU A 73 -0.52 -5.80 6.67
N PHE A 74 0.25 -5.20 5.77
CA PHE A 74 0.43 -3.76 5.69
C PHE A 74 -0.92 -3.04 5.50
N LEU A 75 -1.74 -3.50 4.55
CA LEU A 75 -3.04 -2.93 4.24
C LEU A 75 -3.97 -2.99 5.44
N LEU A 76 -4.10 -4.16 6.08
CA LEU A 76 -4.90 -4.33 7.30
C LEU A 76 -4.47 -3.33 8.38
N LEU A 77 -3.18 -3.29 8.69
CA LEU A 77 -2.65 -2.46 9.77
C LEU A 77 -2.77 -0.96 9.44
N ALA A 78 -2.56 -0.56 8.18
CA ALA A 78 -2.69 0.83 7.75
C ALA A 78 -4.14 1.30 7.86
N ILE A 79 -5.10 0.54 7.33
CA ILE A 79 -6.53 0.87 7.43
C ILE A 79 -6.96 0.88 8.91
N THR A 80 -6.50 -0.09 9.71
CA THR A 80 -6.80 -0.15 11.15
C THR A 80 -6.22 1.04 11.90
N ALA A 81 -5.03 1.50 11.54
CA ALA A 81 -4.43 2.71 12.10
C ALA A 81 -5.30 3.93 11.83
N PHE A 82 -5.67 4.15 10.56
CA PHE A 82 -6.58 5.23 10.17
C PHE A 82 -7.94 5.13 10.87
N TYR A 83 -8.54 3.94 10.90
CA TYR A 83 -9.80 3.70 11.58
C TYR A 83 -9.71 4.02 13.08
N GLY A 84 -8.64 3.60 13.74
CA GLY A 84 -8.40 3.89 15.16
C GLY A 84 -8.30 5.39 15.45
N PHE A 85 -7.50 6.13 14.66
CA PHE A 85 -7.36 7.58 14.83
C PHE A 85 -8.63 8.35 14.46
N ARG A 86 -9.34 7.95 13.39
CA ARG A 86 -10.60 8.59 12.95
C ARG A 86 -11.75 8.34 13.93
N THR A 87 -11.80 7.18 14.57
CA THR A 87 -12.83 6.81 15.56
C THR A 87 -12.42 7.06 17.02
N LYS A 88 -11.28 7.75 17.24
CA LYS A 88 -10.71 8.05 18.57
C LYS A 88 -10.38 6.82 19.42
N ARG A 89 -10.28 5.65 18.81
CA ARG A 89 -9.76 4.42 19.43
C ARG A 89 -8.22 4.46 19.40
N TRP A 90 -7.65 5.41 20.13
CA TRP A 90 -6.24 5.80 20.06
C TRP A 90 -5.27 4.63 20.24
N LEU A 91 -5.55 3.71 21.18
CA LEU A 91 -4.71 2.53 21.41
C LEU A 91 -4.69 1.59 20.20
N LEU A 92 -5.85 1.32 19.60
CA LEU A 92 -5.95 0.50 18.39
C LEU A 92 -5.17 1.15 17.25
N GLY A 93 -5.34 2.46 17.07
CA GLY A 93 -4.63 3.24 16.06
C GLY A 93 -3.12 3.23 16.24
N ALA A 94 -2.65 3.41 17.48
CA ALA A 94 -1.24 3.41 17.85
C ALA A 94 -0.57 2.06 17.62
N LEU A 95 -1.17 0.98 18.13
CA LEU A 95 -0.63 -0.38 17.98
C LEU A 95 -0.61 -0.80 16.51
N ALA A 96 -1.69 -0.53 15.77
CA ALA A 96 -1.73 -0.81 14.35
C ALA A 96 -0.67 0.01 13.59
N GLY A 97 -0.58 1.32 13.84
CA GLY A 97 0.40 2.20 13.21
C GLY A 97 1.85 1.81 13.51
N ALA A 98 2.15 1.39 14.74
CA ALA A 98 3.45 0.83 15.10
C ALA A 98 3.74 -0.43 14.29
N LEU A 99 2.80 -1.38 14.24
CA LEU A 99 2.97 -2.61 13.48
C LEU A 99 3.13 -2.34 11.97
N VAL A 100 2.49 -1.31 11.40
CA VAL A 100 2.70 -0.91 9.99
C VAL A 100 4.20 -0.66 9.73
N GLY A 101 4.86 0.15 10.57
CA GLY A 101 6.30 0.42 10.46
C GLY A 101 7.20 -0.80 10.65
N ALA A 102 6.72 -1.83 11.33
CA ALA A 102 7.42 -3.10 11.50
C ALA A 102 7.24 -4.08 10.32
N THR A 103 6.24 -3.86 9.45
CA THR A 103 6.02 -4.72 8.27
C THR A 103 6.97 -4.39 7.13
N ARG A 104 7.20 -3.09 6.86
CA ARG A 104 8.04 -2.58 5.77
C ARG A 104 8.62 -1.22 6.15
N PRO A 105 9.80 -0.83 5.62
CA PRO A 105 10.39 0.48 5.87
C PRO A 105 9.44 1.65 5.53
N ASN A 106 8.72 1.56 4.40
CA ASN A 106 7.76 2.58 3.99
C ASN A 106 6.57 2.74 4.95
N GLY A 107 6.36 1.78 5.86
CA GLY A 107 5.26 1.85 6.82
C GLY A 107 5.32 3.03 7.78
N VAL A 108 6.52 3.54 8.09
CA VAL A 108 6.66 4.73 8.94
C VAL A 108 6.05 5.99 8.29
N LEU A 109 5.89 5.99 6.96
CA LEU A 109 5.35 7.10 6.18
C LEU A 109 3.85 7.34 6.40
N ILE A 110 3.17 6.47 7.15
CA ILE A 110 1.81 6.73 7.64
C ILE A 110 1.79 7.84 8.71
N TRP A 111 2.93 8.08 9.38
CA TRP A 111 3.01 8.99 10.53
C TRP A 111 2.55 10.42 10.22
N PRO A 112 2.99 11.09 9.14
CA PRO A 112 2.53 12.46 8.84
C PRO A 112 1.03 12.55 8.60
N ALA A 113 0.43 11.52 8.00
CA ALA A 113 -1.01 11.46 7.77
C ALA A 113 -1.79 11.32 9.09
N LEU A 114 -1.31 10.47 10.01
CA LEU A 114 -1.91 10.34 11.34
C LEU A 114 -1.69 11.60 12.19
N ALA A 115 -0.51 12.23 12.07
CA ALA A 115 -0.21 13.50 12.73
C ALA A 115 -1.18 14.60 12.29
N PHE A 116 -1.55 14.64 11.01
CA PHE A 116 -2.56 15.55 10.50
C PHE A 116 -3.94 15.31 11.14
N ILE A 117 -4.35 14.04 11.30
CA ILE A 117 -5.61 13.70 12.01
C ILE A 117 -5.55 14.20 13.47
N VAL A 118 -4.44 13.96 14.16
CA VAL A 118 -4.25 14.45 15.55
C VAL A 118 -4.26 15.97 15.61
N TRP A 119 -3.65 16.66 14.65
CA TRP A 119 -3.70 18.12 14.59
C TRP A 119 -5.13 18.67 14.41
N GLN A 120 -5.98 17.99 13.65
CA GLN A 120 -7.39 18.36 13.54
C GLN A 120 -8.16 18.19 14.87
N THR A 121 -7.71 17.29 15.75
CA THR A 121 -8.31 17.08 17.09
C THR A 121 -7.92 18.15 18.11
N VAL A 122 -7.12 19.16 17.73
CA VAL A 122 -6.66 20.26 18.62
C VAL A 122 -7.81 21.09 19.20
N ARG A 123 -8.98 21.08 18.55
CA ARG A 123 -10.20 21.76 19.02
C ARG A 123 -10.97 20.99 20.11
N GLU A 124 -10.54 19.78 20.45
CA GLU A 124 -11.19 18.93 21.46
C GLU A 124 -10.63 19.15 22.89
N ASP A 125 -11.27 18.49 23.87
CA ASP A 125 -10.84 18.49 25.27
C ASP A 125 -9.37 18.04 25.46
N ARG A 126 -8.69 18.60 26.46
CA ARG A 126 -7.30 18.35 26.83
C ARG A 126 -6.98 16.87 26.99
N SER A 127 -7.90 16.09 27.56
CA SER A 127 -7.73 14.64 27.75
C SER A 127 -7.70 13.86 26.43
N SER A 128 -8.53 14.25 25.46
CA SER A 128 -8.56 13.62 24.13
C SER A 128 -7.25 13.90 23.38
N ARG A 129 -6.81 15.16 23.40
CA ARG A 129 -5.57 15.61 22.75
C ARG A 129 -4.32 14.91 23.29
N TRP A 130 -4.21 14.77 24.62
CA TRP A 130 -3.09 14.05 25.23
C TRP A 130 -3.04 12.59 24.79
N ARG A 131 -4.17 11.89 24.82
CA ARG A 131 -4.24 10.49 24.37
C ARG A 131 -3.90 10.32 22.89
N ALA A 132 -4.36 11.25 22.05
CA ALA A 132 -4.04 11.26 20.62
C ALA A 132 -2.54 11.51 20.37
N ALA A 133 -1.92 12.44 21.10
CA ALA A 133 -0.49 12.72 21.01
C ALA A 133 0.38 11.54 21.48
N VAL A 134 0.02 10.91 22.60
CA VAL A 134 0.70 9.69 23.09
C VAL A 134 0.58 8.56 22.06
N ALA A 135 -0.62 8.35 21.50
CA ALA A 135 -0.83 7.36 20.46
C ALA A 135 0.01 7.60 19.21
N LEU A 136 0.11 8.86 18.76
CA LEU A 136 0.95 9.24 17.61
C LEU A 136 2.43 9.00 17.88
N PHE A 137 2.89 9.21 19.11
CA PHE A 137 4.29 8.98 19.49
C PHE A 137 4.67 7.49 19.50
N VAL A 138 3.70 6.60 19.68
CA VAL A 138 3.93 5.14 19.62
C VAL A 138 4.11 4.65 18.18
N VAL A 139 3.56 5.33 17.18
CA VAL A 139 3.56 4.87 15.77
C VAL A 139 4.98 4.64 15.21
N PRO A 140 5.99 5.49 15.42
CA PRO A 140 7.35 5.22 14.93
C PRO A 140 8.04 4.03 15.62
N ALA A 141 7.55 3.57 16.77
CA ALA A 141 8.23 2.56 17.59
C ALA A 141 8.43 1.22 16.85
N GLY A 142 7.51 0.83 15.97
CA GLY A 142 7.68 -0.41 15.20
C GLY A 142 8.76 -0.32 14.12
N PHE A 143 8.92 0.84 13.47
CA PHE A 143 10.05 1.07 12.56
C PHE A 143 11.38 1.12 13.33
N MET A 144 11.39 1.74 14.50
CA MET A 144 12.57 1.72 15.39
C MET A 144 12.91 0.30 15.85
N ALA A 145 11.92 -0.51 16.22
CA ALA A 145 12.12 -1.90 16.60
C ALA A 145 12.66 -2.75 15.43
N TYR A 146 12.20 -2.48 14.20
CA TYR A 146 12.75 -3.11 12.99
C TYR A 146 14.20 -2.69 12.74
N GLY A 147 14.53 -1.40 12.86
CA GLY A 147 15.91 -0.91 12.77
C GLY A 147 16.83 -1.52 13.83
N TRP A 148 16.33 -1.65 15.06
CA TRP A 148 17.07 -2.32 16.15
C TRP A 148 17.31 -3.79 15.84
N TYR A 149 16.29 -4.48 15.32
CA TYR A 149 16.43 -5.87 14.89
C TYR A 149 17.50 -6.03 13.81
N ASN A 150 17.54 -5.14 12.81
CA ASN A 150 18.60 -5.14 11.81
C ASN A 150 19.98 -4.89 12.45
N TYR A 151 20.09 -3.93 13.35
CA TYR A 151 21.33 -3.63 14.07
C TYR A 151 21.87 -4.85 14.83
N LEU A 152 21.00 -5.61 15.50
CA LEU A 152 21.41 -6.84 16.21
C LEU A 152 21.95 -7.93 15.27
N LEU A 153 21.53 -7.95 14.00
CA LEU A 153 21.97 -8.96 13.03
C LEU A 153 23.19 -8.54 12.23
N THR A 154 23.29 -7.26 11.88
CA THR A 154 24.28 -6.78 10.90
C THR A 154 25.19 -5.67 11.42
N GLY A 155 24.92 -5.14 12.61
CA GLY A 155 25.62 -3.97 13.15
C GLY A 155 25.19 -2.63 12.53
N SER A 156 24.20 -2.63 11.62
CA SER A 156 23.69 -1.41 10.96
C SER A 156 22.17 -1.27 11.09
N TRP A 157 21.71 -0.12 11.59
CA TRP A 157 20.29 0.22 11.67
C TRP A 157 19.63 0.35 10.30
N LEU A 158 20.41 0.80 9.30
CA LEU A 158 19.96 1.14 7.95
C LEU A 158 20.29 0.05 6.93
N GLU A 159 20.50 -1.19 7.38
CA GLU A 159 20.78 -2.31 6.47
C GLU A 159 19.67 -2.51 5.43
N TRP A 160 18.42 -2.19 5.78
CA TRP A 160 17.30 -2.21 4.83
C TRP A 160 17.49 -1.26 3.64
N TYR A 161 18.11 -0.09 3.87
CA TYR A 161 18.40 0.89 2.83
C TYR A 161 19.62 0.46 2.00
N ALA A 162 20.69 0.00 2.66
CA ALA A 162 21.85 -0.55 1.97
C ALA A 162 21.49 -1.76 1.09
N ALA A 163 20.56 -2.60 1.55
CA ALA A 163 20.03 -3.71 0.77
C ALA A 163 19.29 -3.22 -0.49
N LEU A 164 18.48 -2.16 -0.41
CA LEU A 164 17.83 -1.56 -1.58
C LEU A 164 18.86 -1.03 -2.59
N GLN A 165 19.90 -0.34 -2.13
CA GLN A 165 20.96 0.18 -2.99
C GLN A 165 21.72 -0.94 -3.72
N ARG A 166 21.99 -2.08 -3.05
CA ARG A 166 22.60 -3.26 -3.70
C ARG A 166 21.72 -3.86 -4.79
N TRP A 167 20.41 -3.62 -4.74
CA TRP A 167 19.45 -4.01 -5.77
C TRP A 167 19.24 -2.91 -6.84
N GLY A 168 20.05 -1.85 -6.83
CA GLY A 168 19.96 -0.76 -7.81
C GLY A 168 18.81 0.23 -7.56
N TYR A 169 18.17 0.16 -6.38
CA TYR A 169 17.14 1.11 -5.97
C TYR A 169 17.76 2.20 -5.10
N GLU A 170 17.67 3.44 -5.56
CA GLU A 170 18.14 4.61 -4.82
C GLU A 170 16.98 5.56 -4.51
N PRO A 171 16.23 5.33 -3.43
CA PRO A 171 15.17 6.25 -2.99
C PRO A 171 15.70 7.67 -2.81
N GLY A 172 15.08 8.64 -3.47
CA GLY A 172 15.48 10.05 -3.44
C GLY A 172 16.50 10.47 -4.49
N SER A 173 16.94 9.56 -5.39
CA SER A 173 17.81 9.92 -6.51
C SER A 173 17.14 10.87 -7.51
N ASN A 174 15.80 10.96 -7.50
CA ASN A 174 14.98 11.80 -8.37
C ASN A 174 15.27 11.55 -9.85
N SER A 175 15.32 10.28 -10.24
CA SER A 175 15.49 9.79 -11.63
C SER A 175 14.26 10.07 -12.52
N PHE A 176 13.77 11.31 -12.53
CA PHE A 176 12.61 11.73 -13.34
C PHE A 176 12.84 11.54 -14.84
N THR A 177 14.10 11.49 -15.26
CA THR A 177 14.52 11.19 -16.63
C THR A 177 13.93 9.87 -17.14
N ALA A 178 13.86 8.82 -16.30
CA ALA A 178 13.30 7.52 -16.68
C ALA A 178 11.82 7.65 -17.09
N TYR A 179 11.02 8.41 -16.32
CA TYR A 179 9.61 8.64 -16.65
C TYR A 179 9.42 9.52 -17.88
N VAL A 180 10.30 10.50 -18.10
CA VAL A 180 10.26 11.36 -19.29
C VAL A 180 10.60 10.56 -20.54
N GLU A 181 11.63 9.73 -20.51
CA GLU A 181 12.01 8.89 -21.65
C GLU A 181 10.95 7.81 -21.92
N PHE A 182 10.37 7.22 -20.88
CA PHE A 182 9.23 6.31 -21.00
C PHE A 182 8.04 7.00 -21.68
N GLY A 183 7.64 8.19 -21.20
CA GLY A 183 6.55 8.96 -21.77
C GLY A 183 6.84 9.39 -23.22
N ARG A 184 8.08 9.79 -23.52
CA ARG A 184 8.52 10.12 -24.88
C ARG A 184 8.43 8.89 -25.79
N ALA A 185 8.91 7.74 -25.35
CA ALA A 185 8.90 6.52 -26.14
C ALA A 185 7.46 6.07 -26.49
N LEU A 186 6.53 6.16 -25.52
CA LEU A 186 5.12 5.91 -25.77
C LEU A 186 4.46 6.95 -26.70
N ALA A 187 4.91 8.20 -26.66
CA ALA A 187 4.37 9.26 -27.52
C ALA A 187 4.89 9.18 -28.96
N THR A 188 6.17 8.84 -29.16
CA THR A 188 6.81 8.90 -30.49
C THR A 188 6.84 7.56 -31.20
N ARG A 189 6.96 6.44 -30.47
CA ARG A 189 7.13 5.11 -31.04
C ARG A 189 6.47 3.99 -30.20
N PRO A 190 5.16 4.09 -29.88
CA PRO A 190 4.51 3.20 -28.92
C PRO A 190 4.60 1.71 -29.29
N PHE A 191 4.29 1.35 -30.54
CA PHE A 191 4.30 -0.05 -30.96
C PHE A 191 5.71 -0.63 -31.03
N GLU A 192 6.66 0.13 -31.58
CA GLU A 192 8.07 -0.27 -31.62
C GLU A 192 8.62 -0.47 -30.21
N TYR A 193 8.35 0.48 -29.30
CA TYR A 193 8.83 0.41 -27.92
C TYR A 193 8.27 -0.82 -27.18
N LEU A 194 6.96 -1.05 -27.27
CA LEU A 194 6.30 -2.18 -26.58
C LEU A 194 6.71 -3.55 -27.14
N VAL A 195 7.17 -3.62 -28.39
CA VAL A 195 7.60 -4.87 -29.02
C VAL A 195 9.10 -5.08 -28.89
N ALA A 196 9.91 -4.03 -28.99
CA ALA A 196 11.36 -4.11 -29.00
C ALA A 196 11.96 -4.20 -27.58
N ASP A 197 11.36 -3.51 -26.61
CA ASP A 197 11.81 -3.57 -25.22
C ASP A 197 11.01 -4.63 -24.46
N ARG A 198 11.73 -5.63 -23.94
CA ARG A 198 11.15 -6.74 -23.18
C ARG A 198 10.38 -6.26 -21.95
N ASN A 199 10.83 -5.18 -21.29
CA ASN A 199 10.25 -4.73 -20.03
C ASN A 199 9.10 -3.74 -20.21
N ALA A 200 9.04 -3.07 -21.36
CA ALA A 200 8.09 -1.99 -21.64
C ALA A 200 6.61 -2.37 -21.39
N PRO A 201 6.10 -3.57 -21.74
CA PRO A 201 4.72 -3.94 -21.42
C PRO A 201 4.44 -4.02 -19.91
N TYR A 202 5.40 -4.48 -19.11
CA TYR A 202 5.25 -4.60 -17.65
C TYR A 202 5.39 -3.25 -16.96
N ASP A 203 6.31 -2.41 -17.46
CA ASP A 203 6.48 -1.04 -17.02
C ASP A 203 5.21 -0.23 -17.29
N LEU A 204 4.55 -0.47 -18.43
CA LEU A 204 3.26 0.15 -18.75
C LEU A 204 2.15 -0.23 -17.76
N LEU A 205 2.06 -1.51 -17.36
CA LEU A 205 1.08 -1.95 -16.37
C LEU A 205 1.32 -1.31 -15.00
N ASN A 206 2.58 -1.31 -14.54
CA ASN A 206 2.98 -0.69 -13.28
C ASN A 206 2.79 0.83 -13.29
N ALA A 207 3.21 1.50 -14.37
CA ALA A 207 3.01 2.92 -14.59
C ALA A 207 1.52 3.28 -14.61
N GLY A 208 0.67 2.46 -15.25
CA GLY A 208 -0.77 2.67 -15.27
C GLY A 208 -1.40 2.66 -13.88
N ALA A 209 -1.01 1.69 -13.04
CA ALA A 209 -1.45 1.62 -11.66
C ALA A 209 -0.98 2.83 -10.82
N ALA A 210 0.29 3.22 -10.98
CA ALA A 210 0.84 4.42 -10.32
C ALA A 210 0.15 5.70 -10.80
N ALA A 211 -0.09 5.83 -12.10
CA ALA A 211 -0.77 6.99 -12.68
C ALA A 211 -2.21 7.11 -12.14
N LEU A 212 -2.93 6.00 -12.02
CA LEU A 212 -4.24 5.99 -11.37
C LEU A 212 -4.15 6.47 -9.91
N ALA A 213 -3.16 5.97 -9.15
CA ALA A 213 -2.98 6.38 -7.76
C ALA A 213 -2.60 7.87 -7.63
N VAL A 214 -1.67 8.37 -8.46
CA VAL A 214 -1.27 9.79 -8.51
C VAL A 214 -2.46 10.68 -8.87
N THR A 215 -3.18 10.33 -9.93
CA THR A 215 -4.34 11.11 -10.39
C THR A 215 -5.47 11.12 -9.36
N ALA A 216 -5.61 10.08 -8.54
CA ALA A 216 -6.58 10.04 -7.45
C ALA A 216 -6.25 11.01 -6.30
N ILE A 217 -4.98 11.37 -6.06
CA ILE A 217 -4.55 12.18 -4.89
C ILE A 217 -5.32 13.50 -4.75
N PRO A 218 -5.42 14.37 -5.79
CA PRO A 218 -6.14 15.64 -5.67
C PRO A 218 -7.63 15.45 -5.38
N PHE A 219 -8.24 14.38 -5.91
CA PHE A 219 -9.66 14.11 -5.68
C PHE A 219 -9.91 13.51 -4.29
N VAL A 220 -9.03 12.63 -3.82
CA VAL A 220 -9.02 12.11 -2.44
C VAL A 220 -8.85 13.27 -1.46
N TRP A 221 -7.93 14.20 -1.73
CA TRP A 221 -7.72 15.39 -0.90
C TRP A 221 -9.02 16.20 -0.75
N ARG A 222 -9.69 16.47 -1.87
CA ARG A 222 -10.91 17.30 -1.90
C ARG A 222 -12.11 16.58 -1.29
N ARG A 223 -12.26 15.27 -1.50
CA ARG A 223 -13.47 14.52 -1.15
C ARG A 223 -13.40 13.78 0.18
N LEU A 224 -12.25 13.18 0.50
CA LEU A 224 -12.05 12.32 1.68
C LEU A 224 -11.15 12.97 2.75
N GLY A 225 -10.36 13.97 2.36
CA GLY A 225 -9.54 14.79 3.25
C GLY A 225 -8.04 14.61 3.09
N ALA A 226 -7.30 15.60 3.61
CA ALA A 226 -5.85 15.71 3.43
C ALA A 226 -5.05 14.55 4.06
N ALA A 227 -5.51 13.96 5.17
CA ALA A 227 -4.81 12.83 5.80
C ALA A 227 -4.64 11.64 4.85
N TYR A 228 -5.70 11.27 4.13
CA TYR A 228 -5.65 10.17 3.16
C TYR A 228 -4.75 10.50 1.97
N ALA A 229 -4.84 11.73 1.46
CA ALA A 229 -4.03 12.19 0.35
C ALA A 229 -2.53 12.29 0.72
N LEU A 230 -2.20 12.71 1.95
CA LEU A 230 -0.82 12.70 2.47
C LEU A 230 -0.29 11.27 2.55
N PHE A 231 -1.08 10.32 3.05
CA PHE A 231 -0.67 8.91 3.08
C PHE A 231 -0.35 8.37 1.69
N MET A 232 -1.23 8.65 0.71
CA MET A 232 -1.01 8.24 -0.68
C MET A 232 0.23 8.91 -1.28
N GLY A 233 0.33 10.24 -1.18
CA GLY A 233 1.41 11.01 -1.78
C GLY A 233 2.78 10.62 -1.22
N ILE A 234 2.90 10.50 0.11
CA ILE A 234 4.19 10.18 0.74
C ILE A 234 4.60 8.72 0.46
N ASN A 235 3.67 7.76 0.55
CA ASN A 235 4.00 6.36 0.27
C ASN A 235 4.33 6.11 -1.21
N LEU A 236 3.74 6.89 -2.12
CA LEU A 236 4.00 6.75 -3.55
C LEU A 236 5.23 7.56 -4.00
N TYR A 237 5.55 8.65 -3.32
CA TYR A 237 6.73 9.46 -3.61
C TYR A 237 8.04 8.65 -3.49
N VAL A 238 8.19 7.85 -2.43
CA VAL A 238 9.41 7.06 -2.21
C VAL A 238 9.72 6.11 -3.38
N PRO A 239 8.82 5.19 -3.80
CA PRO A 239 9.10 4.33 -4.94
C PRO A 239 9.19 5.13 -6.25
N LEU A 240 8.38 6.17 -6.46
CA LEU A 240 8.49 7.01 -7.65
C LEU A 240 9.85 7.71 -7.75
N SER A 241 10.45 8.12 -6.64
CA SER A 241 11.73 8.84 -6.63
C SER A 241 12.91 8.01 -7.15
N THR A 242 12.78 6.67 -7.21
CA THR A 242 13.83 5.76 -7.69
C THR A 242 13.98 5.75 -9.22
N GLY A 243 12.95 6.17 -9.96
CA GLY A 243 12.88 6.03 -11.42
C GLY A 243 12.64 4.61 -11.92
N GLN A 244 12.34 3.66 -11.04
CA GLN A 244 12.05 2.27 -11.38
C GLN A 244 10.53 2.04 -11.42
N PHE A 245 10.05 1.36 -12.47
CA PHE A 245 8.64 1.00 -12.61
C PHE A 245 8.28 -0.28 -11.86
N GLU A 246 9.25 -1.18 -11.65
CA GLU A 246 9.08 -2.42 -10.91
C GLU A 246 8.50 -2.15 -9.51
N GLY A 247 7.47 -2.91 -9.12
CA GLY A 247 6.79 -2.76 -7.84
C GLY A 247 5.78 -1.64 -7.75
N LEU A 248 5.70 -0.69 -8.69
CA LEU A 248 4.79 0.46 -8.56
C LEU A 248 3.32 0.06 -8.48
N GLY A 249 2.90 -0.97 -9.23
CA GLY A 249 1.54 -1.49 -9.13
C GLY A 249 1.25 -2.12 -7.78
N ARG A 250 2.21 -2.85 -7.22
CA ARG A 250 2.14 -3.44 -5.87
C ARG A 250 2.07 -2.38 -4.78
N TYR A 251 2.86 -1.31 -4.88
CA TYR A 251 2.79 -0.16 -3.96
C TYR A 251 1.45 0.58 -4.08
N SER A 252 0.91 0.68 -5.29
CA SER A 252 -0.39 1.32 -5.53
C SER A 252 -1.55 0.50 -4.95
N ALA A 253 -1.45 -0.84 -4.94
CA ALA A 253 -2.48 -1.72 -4.38
C ALA A 253 -2.76 -1.45 -2.90
N VAL A 254 -1.78 -1.01 -2.10
CA VAL A 254 -1.99 -0.74 -0.67
C VAL A 254 -2.53 0.67 -0.37
N LEU A 255 -2.71 1.51 -1.39
CA LEU A 255 -3.22 2.87 -1.27
C LEU A 255 -4.75 2.90 -1.20
N PHE A 256 -5.29 2.34 -0.12
CA PHE A 256 -6.73 2.14 0.08
C PHE A 256 -7.65 3.37 -0.17
N PRO A 257 -7.26 4.65 0.08
CA PRO A 257 -8.19 5.75 -0.14
C PRO A 257 -8.57 5.96 -1.61
N MET A 258 -7.72 5.53 -2.55
CA MET A 258 -8.06 5.52 -3.98
C MET A 258 -9.32 4.71 -4.25
N PHE A 259 -9.49 3.54 -3.61
CA PHE A 259 -10.65 2.69 -3.84
C PHE A 259 -11.93 3.28 -3.24
N ILE A 260 -11.81 3.94 -2.08
CA ILE A 260 -12.91 4.70 -1.49
C ILE A 260 -13.31 5.84 -2.43
N TRP A 261 -12.35 6.56 -3.02
CA TRP A 261 -12.67 7.61 -3.97
C TRP A 261 -13.32 7.07 -5.25
N LEU A 262 -12.75 6.03 -5.87
CA LEU A 262 -13.30 5.42 -7.08
C LEU A 262 -14.74 4.95 -6.88
N SER A 263 -15.07 4.44 -5.69
CA SER A 263 -16.41 3.95 -5.39
C SER A 263 -17.47 5.06 -5.37
N THR A 264 -17.06 6.32 -5.19
CA THR A 264 -17.95 7.48 -5.23
C THR A 264 -18.26 8.02 -6.62
N LEU A 265 -17.75 7.38 -7.68
CA LEU A 265 -18.05 7.72 -9.07
C LEU A 265 -19.31 6.97 -9.51
N HIS A 266 -20.43 7.68 -9.63
CA HIS A 266 -21.77 7.09 -9.85
C HIS A 266 -22.16 6.89 -11.32
N TRP A 267 -21.22 6.95 -12.26
CA TRP A 267 -21.51 6.73 -13.68
C TRP A 267 -21.62 5.22 -13.97
N PRO A 268 -22.81 4.70 -14.35
CA PRO A 268 -23.01 3.25 -14.47
C PRO A 268 -22.03 2.59 -15.43
N ILE A 269 -21.81 3.20 -16.60
CA ILE A 269 -20.87 2.69 -17.60
C ILE A 269 -19.45 2.61 -17.02
N LEU A 270 -19.00 3.65 -16.31
CA LEU A 270 -17.68 3.67 -15.70
C LEU A 270 -17.52 2.56 -14.66
N GLN A 271 -18.55 2.28 -13.85
CA GLN A 271 -18.49 1.22 -12.84
C GLN A 271 -18.33 -0.16 -13.47
N HIS A 272 -19.12 -0.47 -14.50
CA HIS A 272 -19.01 -1.74 -15.21
C HIS A 272 -17.65 -1.86 -15.91
N THR A 273 -17.17 -0.78 -16.55
CA THR A 273 -15.85 -0.74 -17.19
C THR A 273 -14.72 -0.92 -16.20
N LEU A 274 -14.81 -0.31 -15.00
CA LEU A 274 -13.82 -0.48 -13.94
C LEU A 274 -13.80 -1.93 -13.44
N VAL A 275 -14.95 -2.53 -13.17
CA VAL A 275 -15.03 -3.93 -12.72
C VAL A 275 -14.45 -4.87 -13.77
N ALA A 276 -14.91 -4.75 -15.02
CA ALA A 276 -14.44 -5.60 -16.11
C ALA A 276 -12.94 -5.40 -16.38
N GLY A 277 -12.50 -4.14 -16.49
CA GLY A 277 -11.11 -3.79 -16.75
C GLY A 277 -10.17 -4.24 -15.63
N PHE A 278 -10.55 -4.01 -14.36
CA PHE A 278 -9.78 -4.46 -13.22
C PHE A 278 -9.69 -5.99 -13.17
N ALA A 279 -10.80 -6.71 -13.36
CA ALA A 279 -10.80 -8.16 -13.37
C ALA A 279 -9.95 -8.75 -14.52
N MET A 280 -10.05 -8.18 -15.73
CA MET A 280 -9.24 -8.62 -16.87
C MET A 280 -7.74 -8.39 -16.64
N LEU A 281 -7.38 -7.20 -16.17
CA LEU A 281 -6.00 -6.86 -15.86
C LEU A 281 -5.47 -7.65 -14.66
N TYR A 282 -6.31 -7.95 -13.66
CA TYR A 282 -5.96 -8.84 -12.55
C TYR A 282 -5.53 -10.21 -13.06
N VAL A 283 -6.34 -10.83 -13.94
CA VAL A 283 -6.03 -12.15 -14.50
C VAL A 283 -4.75 -12.10 -15.33
N LEU A 284 -4.59 -11.06 -16.16
CA LEU A 284 -3.38 -10.85 -16.95
C LEU A 284 -2.14 -10.71 -16.06
N CYS A 285 -2.16 -9.81 -15.09
CA CYS A 285 -1.02 -9.57 -14.19
C CYS A 285 -0.69 -10.81 -13.35
N LEU A 286 -1.71 -11.54 -12.86
CA LEU A 286 -1.51 -12.81 -12.16
C LEU A 286 -0.84 -13.85 -13.06
N ALA A 287 -1.32 -14.02 -14.29
CA ALA A 287 -0.75 -14.97 -15.24
C ALA A 287 0.71 -14.64 -15.55
N LEU A 288 1.02 -13.36 -15.75
CA LEU A 288 2.39 -12.89 -16.00
C LEU A 288 3.29 -13.08 -14.75
N PHE A 289 2.79 -12.79 -13.55
CA PHE A 289 3.52 -12.99 -12.30
C PHE A 289 3.90 -14.45 -12.06
N VAL A 290 2.95 -15.39 -12.25
CA VAL A 290 3.19 -16.83 -12.05
C VAL A 290 4.20 -17.38 -13.08
N ASN A 291 4.32 -16.75 -14.25
CA ASN A 291 5.32 -17.10 -15.27
C ASN A 291 6.65 -16.32 -15.13
N ILE A 292 6.91 -15.70 -13.97
CA ILE A 292 8.19 -15.03 -13.62
C ILE A 292 8.48 -13.83 -14.56
N HIS A 293 7.45 -13.07 -14.91
CA HIS A 293 7.62 -11.77 -15.55
C HIS A 293 7.76 -10.64 -14.50
N PRO A 294 8.44 -9.51 -14.82
CA PRO A 294 8.76 -8.45 -13.88
C PRO A 294 7.54 -7.57 -13.52
N ILE A 295 6.54 -8.19 -12.89
CA ILE A 295 5.35 -7.54 -12.30
C ILE A 295 5.46 -7.56 -10.77
N PHE A 296 6.65 -7.85 -10.23
CA PHE A 296 6.93 -7.97 -8.80
C PHE A 296 6.72 -6.67 -8.04
#